data_AF-A0A0C2W3R6-F1
#
_entry.id   AF-A0A0C2W3R6-F1
#
_cell.length_a   1.000
_cell.length_b   1.000
_cell.length_c   1.000
_cell.angle_alpha   90.00
_cell.angle_beta   90.00
_cell.angle_gamma   90.00
#
_symmetry.space_group_name_H-M   'P 1'
#
loop_
_entity.id
_entity.type
_entity.pdbx_description
1 polymer ?
#
loop_
_entity_poly.entity_id
_entity_poly.type
_entity_poly.pdbx_seq_one_letter_code
_entity_poly.pdbx_strand_id
1 'polypeptide(L)'
;MTPFSFLFLSHLVGDYLFQTSWMAAQKKHNWTALLVHCTVYTLTVAAAAFFTFGGLSVIAVIFVFVTHVIIDKFFIVQWWIKHVMKPPQSETKWLTIMADQTFHLIILAIALFL
;
A
#
# COMPACT_ATOMS: atom_id res chain seq x y z
N MET A 1 7.69 12.99 15.72
CA MET A 1 7.07 12.65 14.41
C MET A 1 5.59 12.38 14.68
N THR A 2 4.69 12.66 13.73
CA THR A 2 3.26 12.36 13.91
C THR A 2 2.99 10.87 13.68
N PRO A 3 1.88 10.29 14.17
CA PRO A 3 1.50 8.91 13.86
C PRO A 3 1.49 8.63 12.35
N PHE A 4 0.96 9.58 11.56
CA PHE A 4 0.97 9.48 10.11
C PHE A 4 2.39 9.44 9.53
N SER A 5 3.36 10.20 10.05
CA SER A 5 4.75 10.13 9.58
C SER A 5 5.36 8.74 9.78
N PHE A 6 5.04 8.05 10.88
CA PHE A 6 5.51 6.67 11.11
C PHE A 6 4.85 5.67 10.15
N LEU A 7 3.54 5.80 9.92
CA LEU A 7 2.83 4.98 8.95
C LEU A 7 3.32 5.21 7.52
N PHE A 8 3.60 6.46 7.14
CA PHE A 8 4.17 6.81 5.84
C PHE A 8 5.53 6.14 5.64
N LEU A 9 6.42 6.21 6.65
CA LEU A 9 7.73 5.57 6.54
C LEU A 9 7.61 4.05 6.48
N SER A 10 6.78 3.43 7.31
CA SER A 10 6.61 1.98 7.32
C SER A 10 5.94 1.46 6.05
N HIS A 11 5.08 2.25 5.41
CA HIS A 11 4.55 1.98 4.07
C HIS A 11 5.67 1.84 3.05
N LEU A 12 6.57 2.83 2.97
CA LEU A 12 7.71 2.78 2.04
C LEU A 12 8.63 1.58 2.32
N VAL A 13 8.84 1.26 3.61
CA VAL A 13 9.61 0.07 4.00
C VAL A 13 8.91 -1.21 3.52
N GLY A 14 7.61 -1.34 3.73
CA GLY A 14 6.83 -2.50 3.31
C GLY A 14 6.81 -2.69 1.79
N ASP A 15 6.53 -1.64 1.04
CA ASP A 15 6.33 -1.69 -0.42
C ASP A 15 7.62 -1.69 -1.24
N TYR A 16 8.71 -1.10 -0.72
CA TYR A 16 9.96 -1.02 -1.46
C TYR A 16 11.08 -1.88 -0.87
N LEU A 17 11.28 -1.89 0.46
CA LEU A 17 12.40 -2.61 1.05
C LEU A 17 12.08 -4.10 1.25
N PHE A 18 10.85 -4.42 1.66
CA PHE A 18 10.44 -5.80 1.93
C PHE A 18 9.68 -6.47 0.79
N GLN A 19 9.23 -5.71 -0.22
CA GLN A 19 8.65 -6.28 -1.43
C GLN A 19 9.75 -6.86 -2.32
N THR A 20 9.78 -8.19 -2.44
CA THR A 20 10.72 -8.88 -3.34
C THR A 20 10.32 -8.78 -4.81
N SER A 21 11.26 -9.03 -5.72
CA SER A 21 10.98 -9.08 -7.16
C SER A 21 9.92 -10.12 -7.54
N TRP A 22 9.85 -11.24 -6.81
CA TRP A 22 8.80 -12.25 -7.01
C TRP A 22 7.41 -11.69 -6.66
N MET A 23 7.28 -11.02 -5.52
CA MET A 23 6.03 -10.37 -5.11
C MET A 23 5.59 -9.34 -6.16
N ALA A 24 6.49 -8.42 -6.52
CA ALA A 24 6.20 -7.34 -7.46
C ALA A 24 5.79 -7.87 -8.85
N ALA A 25 6.49 -8.88 -9.37
CA ALA A 25 6.21 -9.44 -10.69
C ALA A 25 4.94 -10.29 -10.74
N GLN A 26 4.57 -10.95 -9.63
CA GLN A 26 3.51 -11.96 -9.63
C GLN A 26 2.21 -11.53 -8.95
N LYS A 27 2.19 -10.46 -8.15
CA LYS A 27 0.99 -10.08 -7.34
C LYS A 27 -0.31 -9.91 -8.13
N LYS A 28 -0.23 -9.54 -9.41
CA LYS A 28 -1.43 -9.45 -10.26
C LYS A 28 -1.98 -10.81 -10.70
N HIS A 29 -1.10 -11.78 -10.92
CA HIS A 29 -1.44 -13.07 -11.53
C HIS A 29 -1.50 -14.23 -10.53
N ASN A 30 -0.82 -14.11 -9.39
CA ASN A 30 -0.70 -15.15 -8.37
C ASN A 30 -1.18 -14.62 -7.01
N TRP A 31 -2.24 -15.25 -6.48
CA TRP A 31 -2.83 -14.88 -5.18
C TRP A 31 -1.87 -15.10 -4.01
N THR A 32 -1.03 -16.13 -4.06
CA THR A 32 -0.04 -16.36 -3.00
C THR A 32 0.98 -15.22 -2.95
N ALA A 33 1.47 -14.78 -4.10
CA ALA A 33 2.40 -13.64 -4.16
C ALA A 33 1.77 -12.35 -3.62
N LEU A 34 0.52 -12.10 -3.99
CA LEU A 34 -0.25 -10.95 -3.47
C LEU A 34 -0.44 -11.03 -1.95
N LEU A 35 -0.97 -12.15 -1.45
CA LEU A 35 -1.29 -12.28 -0.03
C LEU A 35 -0.03 -12.23 0.84
N VAL A 36 1.07 -12.86 0.40
CA VAL A 36 2.36 -12.75 1.11
C VAL A 36 2.83 -11.30 1.16
N HIS A 37 2.76 -10.57 0.05
CA HIS A 37 3.11 -9.15 0.02
C HIS A 37 2.23 -8.33 0.97
N CYS A 38 0.90 -8.44 0.87
CA CYS A 38 -0.03 -7.72 1.73
C CYS A 38 0.17 -8.06 3.21
N THR A 39 0.49 -9.31 3.55
CA THR A 39 0.79 -9.72 4.92
C THR A 39 2.08 -9.09 5.41
N VAL A 40 3.17 -9.16 4.65
CA VAL A 40 4.46 -8.55 5.01
C VAL A 40 4.31 -7.03 5.17
N TYR A 41 3.61 -6.38 4.25
CA TYR A 41 3.28 -4.97 4.32
C TYR A 41 2.51 -4.63 5.60
N THR A 42 1.39 -5.32 5.85
CA THR A 42 0.52 -5.04 7.00
C THR A 42 1.25 -5.28 8.32
N LEU A 43 2.06 -6.34 8.41
CA LEU A 43 2.89 -6.58 9.60
C LEU A 43 3.92 -5.48 9.81
N THR A 44 4.52 -4.95 8.74
CA THR A 44 5.46 -3.82 8.82
C THR A 44 4.79 -2.57 9.37
N VAL A 45 3.60 -2.24 8.85
CA VAL A 45 2.80 -1.10 9.30
C VAL A 45 2.33 -1.28 10.74
N ALA A 46 1.77 -2.44 11.08
CA ALA A 46 1.27 -2.75 12.42
C ALA A 46 2.38 -2.77 13.47
N ALA A 47 3.55 -3.34 13.15
CA ALA A 47 4.71 -3.32 14.03
C ALA A 47 5.19 -1.88 14.28
N ALA A 48 5.32 -1.08 13.22
CA ALA A 48 5.70 0.33 13.35
C ALA A 48 4.71 1.09 14.24
N ALA A 49 3.40 0.92 14.03
CA ALA A 49 2.38 1.54 14.86
C ALA A 49 2.48 1.12 16.34
N PHE A 50 2.64 -0.19 16.60
CA PHE A 50 2.75 -0.74 17.95
C PHE A 50 3.94 -0.15 18.71
N PHE A 51 5.11 -0.08 18.09
CA PHE A 51 6.33 0.41 18.74
C PHE A 51 6.44 1.94 18.82
N THR A 52 5.63 2.71 18.08
CA THR A 52 5.80 4.17 17.99
C THR A 52 4.68 4.97 18.67
N PHE A 53 3.42 4.58 18.50
CA PHE A 53 2.28 5.34 19.04
C PHE A 53 1.20 4.47 19.70
N GLY A 54 1.54 3.22 20.07
CA GLY A 54 0.66 2.34 20.85
C GLY A 54 -0.19 1.37 20.03
N GLY A 55 0.00 1.34 18.71
CA GLY A 55 -0.67 0.40 17.81
C GLY A 55 -1.85 1.01 17.05
N LEU A 56 -2.31 0.25 16.06
CA LEU A 56 -3.58 0.48 15.38
C LEU A 56 -4.65 -0.44 15.98
N SER A 57 -5.92 -0.03 15.91
CA SER A 57 -7.02 -0.90 16.28
C SER A 57 -7.04 -2.15 15.38
N VAL A 58 -7.64 -3.25 15.86
CA VAL A 58 -7.77 -4.48 15.06
C VAL A 58 -8.55 -4.20 13.77
N ILE A 59 -9.55 -3.33 13.83
CA ILE A 59 -10.35 -2.91 12.68
C ILE A 59 -9.47 -2.15 11.68
N ALA A 60 -8.64 -1.21 12.14
CA ALA A 60 -7.69 -0.50 11.29
C ALA A 60 -6.69 -1.43 10.61
N VAL A 61 -6.15 -2.42 11.32
CA VAL A 61 -5.21 -3.41 10.74
C VAL A 61 -5.88 -4.26 9.66
N ILE A 62 -7.08 -4.76 9.92
CA ILE A 62 -7.86 -5.52 8.92
C ILE A 62 -8.20 -4.63 7.72
N PHE A 63 -8.60 -3.39 7.96
CA PHE A 63 -8.90 -2.40 6.92
C PHE A 63 -7.69 -2.17 6.01
N VAL A 64 -6.51 -1.94 6.58
CA VAL A 64 -5.25 -1.78 5.83
C VAL A 64 -4.95 -3.01 4.98
N PHE A 65 -5.03 -4.22 5.55
CA PHE A 65 -4.75 -5.45 4.79
C PHE A 65 -5.72 -5.63 3.60
N VAL A 66 -7.03 -5.51 3.85
CA VAL A 66 -8.06 -5.74 2.82
C VAL A 66 -7.96 -4.70 1.70
N THR A 67 -7.78 -3.43 2.05
CA THR A 67 -7.65 -2.37 1.05
C THR A 67 -6.37 -2.48 0.25
N HIS A 68 -5.25 -2.91 0.85
CA HIS A 68 -4.01 -3.21 0.12
C HIS A 68 -4.21 -4.33 -0.90
N VAL A 69 -4.85 -5.43 -0.51
CA VAL A 69 -5.20 -6.54 -1.42
C VAL A 69 -6.05 -6.03 -2.59
N ILE A 70 -7.03 -5.17 -2.32
CA ILE A 70 -7.92 -4.60 -3.35
C ILE A 70 -7.13 -3.69 -4.31
N ILE A 71 -6.37 -2.74 -3.79
CA ILE A 71 -5.62 -1.78 -4.62
C ILE A 71 -4.63 -2.51 -5.53
N ASP A 72 -3.90 -3.49 -4.99
CA ASP A 72 -2.88 -4.24 -5.74
C ASP A 72 -3.45 -5.26 -6.72
N LYS A 73 -4.57 -5.89 -6.38
CA LYS A 73 -5.20 -6.91 -7.25
C LYS A 73 -5.92 -6.29 -8.43
N PHE A 74 -6.69 -5.25 -8.15
CA PHE A 74 -7.59 -4.68 -9.14
C PHE A 74 -6.92 -3.59 -9.96
N PHE A 75 -7.52 -3.28 -11.10
CA PHE A 75 -7.00 -2.27 -12.02
C PHE A 75 -7.39 -0.84 -11.61
N ILE A 76 -7.60 -0.56 -10.32
CA ILE A 76 -8.07 0.75 -9.83
C ILE A 76 -7.08 1.85 -10.24
N VAL A 77 -5.80 1.68 -9.93
CA VAL A 77 -4.75 2.65 -10.29
C VAL A 77 -4.61 2.77 -11.81
N GLN A 78 -4.66 1.64 -12.53
CA GLN A 78 -4.56 1.65 -14.00
C GLN A 78 -5.73 2.36 -14.66
N TRP A 79 -6.93 2.13 -14.13
CA TRP A 79 -8.15 2.81 -14.56
C TRP A 79 -8.05 4.31 -14.27
N TRP A 80 -7.54 4.69 -13.09
CA TRP A 80 -7.33 6.09 -12.72
C TRP A 80 -6.35 6.80 -13.64
N ILE A 81 -5.20 6.17 -13.92
CA ILE A 81 -4.19 6.69 -14.84
C ILE A 81 -4.77 6.86 -16.24
N LYS A 82 -5.53 5.87 -16.74
CA LYS A 82 -6.09 5.88 -18.09
C LYS A 82 -7.25 6.84 -18.28
N HIS A 83 -8.12 7.01 -17.28
CA HIS A 83 -9.38 7.75 -17.44
C HIS A 83 -9.41 9.10 -16.74
N VAL A 84 -8.62 9.28 -15.67
CA VAL A 84 -8.59 10.52 -14.89
C VAL A 84 -7.34 11.34 -15.23
N MET A 85 -6.14 10.79 -14.99
CA MET A 85 -4.89 11.56 -15.14
C MET A 85 -4.49 11.75 -16.60
N LYS A 86 -4.69 10.74 -17.46
CA LYS A 86 -4.36 10.75 -18.90
C LYS A 86 -2.97 11.35 -19.21
N PRO A 87 -1.89 10.92 -18.54
CA PRO A 87 -0.59 11.54 -18.75
C PRO A 87 0.04 11.14 -20.10
N PRO A 88 1.08 11.87 -20.55
CA PRO A 88 1.91 11.43 -21.66
C PRO A 88 2.47 10.02 -21.44
N GLN A 89 2.71 9.30 -22.54
CA GLN A 89 3.18 7.91 -22.47
C GLN A 89 4.56 7.77 -21.78
N SER A 90 5.43 8.78 -21.94
CA SER A 90 6.73 8.87 -21.25
C SER A 90 6.61 8.89 -19.73
N GLU A 91 5.49 9.41 -19.20
CA GLU A 91 5.29 9.63 -17.77
C GLU A 91 4.41 8.58 -17.10
N THR A 92 3.68 7.79 -17.90
CA THR A 92 2.67 6.84 -17.41
C THR A 92 3.24 5.87 -16.36
N LYS A 93 4.47 5.39 -16.53
CA LYS A 93 5.10 4.43 -15.60
C LYS A 93 5.32 5.02 -14.21
N TRP A 94 5.98 6.18 -14.11
CA TRP A 94 6.29 6.76 -12.80
C TRP A 94 5.03 7.31 -12.13
N LEU A 95 4.11 7.90 -12.90
CA LEU A 95 2.82 8.37 -12.38
C LEU A 95 1.95 7.23 -11.87
N THR A 96 2.02 6.05 -12.50
CA THR A 96 1.35 4.86 -11.98
C THR A 96 1.87 4.50 -10.59
N ILE A 97 3.19 4.50 -10.39
CA ILE A 97 3.79 4.23 -9.08
C ILE A 97 3.35 5.30 -8.08
N MET A 98 3.43 6.59 -8.43
CA MET A 98 3.05 7.66 -7.51
C MET A 98 1.57 7.64 -7.15
N ALA A 99 0.68 7.37 -8.11
CA ALA A 99 -0.74 7.25 -7.86
C ALA A 99 -1.04 6.04 -6.95
N ASP A 100 -0.41 4.90 -7.23
CA ASP A 100 -0.50 3.69 -6.40
C ASP A 100 -0.14 3.96 -4.95
N GLN A 101 1.05 4.53 -4.70
CA GLN A 101 1.50 4.85 -3.34
C GLN A 101 0.59 5.89 -2.68
N THR A 102 0.09 6.87 -3.43
CA THR A 102 -0.85 7.88 -2.89
C THR A 102 -2.16 7.24 -2.41
N PHE A 103 -2.72 6.27 -3.15
CA PHE A 103 -3.92 5.55 -2.69
C PHE A 103 -3.66 4.81 -1.37
N HIS A 104 -2.51 4.13 -1.24
CA HIS A 104 -2.13 3.46 0.00
C HIS A 104 -1.94 4.44 1.17
N LEU A 105 -1.35 5.61 0.93
CA LEU A 105 -1.21 6.65 1.96
C LEU A 105 -2.56 7.21 2.41
N ILE A 106 -3.53 7.35 1.51
CA ILE A 106 -4.91 7.74 1.87
C ILE A 106 -5.53 6.69 2.79
N ILE A 107 -5.34 5.40 2.49
CA ILE A 107 -5.80 4.30 3.36
C ILE A 107 -5.19 4.41 4.75
N LEU A 108 -3.88 4.68 4.86
CA LEU A 108 -3.22 4.81 6.17
C LEU A 108 -3.70 6.02 6.95
N ALA A 109 -3.98 7.14 6.27
CA ALA A 109 -4.58 8.30 6.91
C ALA A 109 -5.97 7.96 7.48
N ILE A 110 -6.81 7.24 6.74
CA ILE A 110 -8.13 6.78 7.20
C ILE A 110 -8.00 5.80 8.36
N ALA A 111 -7.03 4.89 8.30
CA ALA A 111 -6.82 3.86 9.33
C ALA A 111 -6.51 4.43 10.72
N LEU A 112 -5.98 5.67 10.82
CA LEU A 112 -5.77 6.35 12.10
C LEU A 112 -7.07 6.74 12.82
N PHE A 113 -8.20 6.73 12.12
CA PHE A 113 -9.52 7.09 12.65
C PHE A 113 -10.45 5.88 12.87
N LEU A 114 -9.95 4.66 12.63
CA LEU A 114 -10.69 3.40 12.80
C LEU A 114 -10.28 2.70 14.11
#